data_AF-A0A174UM83-F1
#
_entry.id   AF-A0A174UM83-F1
#
_cell.length_a   1.000
_cell.length_b   1.000
_cell.length_c   1.000
_cell.angle_alpha   90.00
_cell.angle_beta   90.00
_cell.angle_gamma   90.00
#
_symmetry.space_group_name_H-M   'P 1'
#
loop_
_entity.id
_entity.type
_entity.pdbx_description
1 polymer ?
#
loop_
_entity_poly.entity_id
_entity_poly.type
_entity_poly.pdbx_seq_one_letter_code
_entity_poly.pdbx_strand_id
1 'polypeptide(L)'
;MAYTPTTWNNGDLITAEKLNKLEQGVKNEQVGPQGPKGDPGAKGDKGDPGEAYTLPAAKTNALGGVKQAAAVPDAAAAPTKEEFNALLASLRAAGILANA
;
A
#
# COMPACT_ATOMS: atom_id res chain seq x y z
N MET A 1 54.92 -10.11 11.31
CA MET A 1 55.38 -10.57 12.64
C MET A 1 54.20 -10.53 13.59
N ALA A 2 53.94 -11.59 14.35
CA ALA A 2 52.88 -11.58 15.36
C ALA A 2 53.23 -10.54 16.45
N TYR A 3 52.23 -9.78 16.90
CA TYR A 3 52.41 -8.84 18.00
C TYR A 3 52.82 -9.60 19.27
N THR A 4 53.92 -9.18 19.91
CA THR A 4 54.33 -9.73 21.21
C THR A 4 53.99 -8.71 22.30
N PRO A 5 53.05 -8.99 23.22
CA PRO A 5 52.67 -8.05 24.28
C PRO A 5 53.87 -7.60 25.14
N THR A 6 53.80 -6.38 25.66
CA THR A 6 54.76 -5.90 26.65
C THR A 6 54.27 -6.27 28.04
N THR A 7 55.11 -6.95 28.83
CA THR A 7 54.86 -7.16 30.26
C THR A 7 55.27 -5.91 31.02
N TRP A 8 54.34 -5.32 31.77
CA TRP A 8 54.57 -4.10 32.54
C TRP A 8 54.71 -4.42 34.03
N ASN A 9 55.70 -3.82 34.67
CA ASN A 9 55.88 -3.87 36.12
C ASN A 9 55.55 -2.52 36.76
N ASN A 10 55.24 -2.55 38.06
CA ASN A 10 54.96 -1.32 38.78
C ASN A 10 56.21 -0.42 38.84
N GLY A 11 56.06 0.86 38.48
CA GLY A 11 57.16 1.81 38.37
C GLY A 11 57.84 1.87 36.99
N ASP A 12 57.43 1.04 36.02
CA ASP A 12 57.95 1.13 34.66
C ASP A 12 57.55 2.45 33.99
N LEU A 13 58.52 3.09 33.33
CA LEU A 13 58.25 4.30 32.53
C LEU A 13 57.52 3.93 31.22
N ILE A 14 56.42 4.63 30.94
CA ILE A 14 55.72 4.55 29.65
C ILE A 14 56.52 5.36 28.63
N THR A 15 57.13 4.68 27.67
CA THR A 15 57.88 5.33 26.59
C THR A 15 57.05 5.38 25.31
N ALA A 16 57.38 6.33 24.43
CA ALA A 16 56.77 6.42 23.10
C ALA A 16 56.92 5.11 22.31
N GLU A 17 58.04 4.40 22.46
CA GLU A 17 58.25 3.09 21.84
C GLU A 17 57.25 2.04 22.31
N LYS A 18 57.02 1.94 23.63
CA LYS A 18 56.07 0.97 24.20
C LYS A 18 54.63 1.33 23.86
N LEU A 19 54.29 2.62 23.78
CA LEU A 19 52.97 3.10 23.36
C LEU A 19 52.72 2.82 21.88
N ASN A 20 53.67 3.17 20.99
CA ASN A 20 53.58 2.87 19.57
C ASN A 20 53.44 1.37 19.33
N LYS A 21 54.17 0.54 20.09
CA LYS A 21 54.03 -0.92 20.03
C LYS A 21 52.60 -1.36 20.39
N LEU A 22 52.03 -0.86 21.49
CA LEU A 22 50.65 -1.14 21.87
C LEU A 22 49.65 -0.72 20.78
N GLU A 23 49.82 0.47 20.22
CA GLU A 23 48.98 0.97 19.11
C GLU A 23 49.06 0.07 17.87
N GLN A 24 50.23 -0.48 17.54
CA GLN A 24 50.38 -1.46 16.45
C GLN A 24 49.64 -2.78 16.76
N GLY A 25 49.71 -3.24 18.01
CA GLY A 25 48.97 -4.43 18.45
C GLY A 25 47.46 -4.22 18.37
N VAL A 26 46.97 -3.09 18.88
CA VAL A 26 45.54 -2.73 18.85
C VAL A 26 45.05 -2.53 17.42
N LYS A 27 45.82 -1.87 16.56
CA LYS A 27 45.44 -1.68 15.16
C LYS A 27 45.32 -2.99 14.39
N ASN A 28 46.15 -4.00 14.70
CA ASN A 28 46.05 -5.32 14.08
C ASN A 28 44.79 -6.09 14.51
N GLU A 29 44.35 -5.94 15.76
CA GLU A 29 43.18 -6.66 16.31
C GLU A 29 41.85 -5.93 16.05
N GLN A 30 41.87 -4.59 16.02
CA GLN A 30 40.67 -3.75 15.92
C GLN A 30 40.14 -3.61 14.48
N VAL A 31 40.87 -4.15 13.49
CA VAL A 31 40.45 -4.27 12.09
C VAL A 31 40.07 -5.71 11.75
N GLY A 32 39.23 -6.34 12.58
CA GLY A 32 38.48 -7.50 12.12
C GLY A 32 37.66 -7.10 10.88
N PRO A 33 37.56 -7.97 9.84
CA PRO A 33 36.78 -7.62 8.65
C PRO A 33 35.36 -7.27 9.08
N GLN A 34 34.80 -6.20 8.52
CA GLN A 34 33.38 -5.91 8.69
C GLN A 34 32.60 -7.17 8.30
N GLY A 35 31.76 -7.65 9.22
CA GLY A 35 30.90 -8.81 8.99
C GLY A 35 30.13 -8.63 7.68
N PRO A 36 29.84 -9.72 6.95
CA PRO A 36 29.13 -9.63 5.69
C PRO A 36 27.83 -8.83 5.88
N LYS A 37 27.52 -7.98 4.90
CA LYS A 37 26.22 -7.31 4.85
C LYS A 37 25.15 -8.40 4.88
N GLY A 38 24.19 -8.28 5.80
CA GLY A 38 23.05 -9.20 5.85
C GLY A 38 22.27 -9.18 4.53
N ASP A 39 21.71 -10.32 4.16
CA ASP A 39 20.91 -10.44 2.94
C ASP A 39 19.69 -9.51 2.96
N PRO A 40 19.26 -9.00 1.80
CA PRO A 40 17.98 -8.32 1.69
C PRO A 40 16.84 -9.20 2.23
N GLY A 41 15.92 -8.59 2.99
CA GLY A 41 14.73 -9.29 3.47
C GLY A 41 13.89 -9.83 2.31
N ALA A 42 13.15 -10.90 2.57
CA ALA A 42 12.24 -11.48 1.59
C ALA A 42 11.21 -10.45 1.11
N LYS A 43 10.86 -10.51 -0.18
CA LYS A 43 9.74 -9.74 -0.72
C LYS A 43 8.46 -10.19 -0.01
N GLY A 44 7.68 -9.24 0.49
CA GLY A 44 6.37 -9.52 1.07
C GLY A 44 5.41 -10.13 0.05
N ASP A 45 4.50 -10.96 0.54
CA ASP A 45 3.49 -11.62 -0.29
C ASP A 45 2.58 -10.61 -1.00
N LYS A 46 2.02 -11.06 -2.12
CA LYS A 46 0.97 -10.30 -2.81
C LYS A 46 -0.28 -10.32 -1.93
N GLY A 47 -0.88 -9.15 -1.70
CA GLY A 47 -2.16 -9.05 -1.00
C GLY A 47 -3.29 -9.77 -1.74
N ASP A 48 -4.31 -10.19 -0.98
CA ASP A 48 -5.46 -10.89 -1.53
C ASP A 48 -6.22 -10.04 -2.56
N PRO A 49 -6.87 -10.67 -3.56
CA PRO A 49 -7.83 -9.98 -4.42
C PRO A 49 -8.96 -9.35 -3.59
N GLY A 50 -9.40 -8.15 -3.99
CA GLY A 50 -10.54 -7.49 -3.36
C GLY A 50 -11.85 -8.25 -3.56
N GLU A 51 -12.85 -7.95 -2.71
CA GLU A 51 -14.18 -8.57 -2.80
C GLU A 51 -14.89 -8.23 -4.11
N ALA A 52 -15.67 -9.19 -4.62
CA ALA A 52 -16.49 -8.99 -5.81
C ALA A 52 -17.67 -8.05 -5.52
N TYR A 53 -17.85 -7.01 -6.33
CA TYR A 53 -18.97 -6.07 -6.22
C TYR A 53 -20.13 -6.47 -7.15
N THR A 54 -21.34 -6.54 -6.60
CA THR A 54 -22.58 -6.66 -7.38
C THR A 54 -23.38 -5.37 -7.23
N LEU A 55 -23.76 -4.74 -8.34
CA LEU A 55 -24.56 -3.50 -8.35
C LEU A 55 -26.01 -3.80 -7.94
N PRO A 56 -26.50 -3.31 -6.77
CA PRO A 56 -27.89 -3.48 -6.39
C PRO A 56 -28.80 -2.58 -7.23
N ALA A 57 -30.09 -2.92 -7.32
CA ALA A 57 -31.10 -2.03 -7.90
C ALA A 57 -31.30 -0.77 -7.04
N ALA A 58 -31.59 0.36 -7.68
CA ALA A 58 -31.87 1.63 -7.01
C ALA A 58 -33.08 1.53 -6.07
N LYS A 59 -33.03 2.28 -4.95
CA LYS A 59 -34.12 2.39 -3.97
C LYS A 59 -34.31 3.86 -3.60
N THR A 60 -35.46 4.20 -3.03
CA THR A 60 -35.76 5.57 -2.57
C THR A 60 -34.86 6.06 -1.43
N ASN A 61 -34.15 5.14 -0.76
CA ASN A 61 -33.28 5.41 0.39
C ASN A 61 -31.84 4.91 0.20
N ALA A 62 -31.47 4.39 -0.98
CA ALA A 62 -30.14 3.87 -1.24
C ALA A 62 -29.78 3.97 -2.73
N LEU A 63 -28.52 4.29 -3.00
CA LEU A 63 -27.98 4.29 -4.36
C LEU A 63 -27.98 2.87 -4.96
N GLY A 64 -28.24 2.78 -6.25
CA GLY A 64 -28.20 1.53 -7.02
C GLY A 64 -28.37 1.80 -8.50
N GLY A 65 -28.26 0.74 -9.31
CA GLY A 65 -28.42 0.79 -10.75
C GLY A 65 -29.88 0.86 -11.18
N VAL A 66 -30.10 1.49 -12.34
CA VAL A 66 -31.37 1.48 -13.09
C VAL A 66 -31.12 0.93 -14.49
N LYS A 67 -32.18 0.50 -15.17
CA LYS A 67 -32.10 0.18 -16.60
C LYS A 67 -32.34 1.45 -17.41
N GLN A 68 -31.87 1.44 -18.65
CA GLN A 68 -32.30 2.45 -19.61
C GLN A 68 -33.79 2.28 -19.89
N ALA A 69 -34.54 3.39 -19.86
CA ALA A 69 -35.96 3.38 -20.22
C ALA A 69 -36.16 3.17 -21.71
N ALA A 70 -37.34 2.66 -22.08
CA ALA A 70 -37.74 2.58 -23.48
C ALA A 70 -37.79 3.99 -24.10
N ALA A 71 -37.46 4.07 -25.39
CA ALA A 71 -37.55 5.32 -26.14
C ALA A 71 -38.98 5.88 -26.07
N VAL A 72 -39.10 7.16 -25.71
CA VAL A 72 -40.36 7.90 -25.72
C VAL A 72 -40.25 8.90 -26.87
N PRO A 73 -41.12 8.83 -27.90
CA PRO A 73 -41.10 9.78 -29.01
C PRO A 73 -41.31 11.22 -28.53
N ASP A 74 -40.76 12.17 -29.28
CA ASP A 74 -41.02 13.59 -29.05
C ASP A 74 -42.51 13.90 -29.28
N ALA A 75 -43.04 14.81 -28.46
CA ALA A 75 -44.41 15.27 -28.61
C ALA A 75 -44.55 16.08 -29.91
N ALA A 76 -45.39 15.61 -30.83
CA ALA A 76 -45.67 16.31 -32.09
C ALA A 76 -46.64 17.50 -31.93
N ALA A 77 -47.33 17.58 -30.79
CA ALA A 77 -48.30 18.60 -30.43
C ALA A 77 -48.30 18.82 -28.91
N ALA A 78 -49.30 19.55 -28.39
CA ALA A 78 -49.48 19.67 -26.95
C ALA A 78 -49.62 18.27 -26.31
N PRO A 79 -48.82 17.95 -25.29
CA PRO A 79 -48.80 16.61 -24.71
C PRO A 79 -50.14 16.26 -24.08
N THR A 80 -50.60 15.06 -24.36
CA THR A 80 -51.84 14.47 -23.87
C THR A 80 -51.63 13.77 -22.52
N LYS A 81 -52.72 13.54 -21.79
CA LYS A 81 -52.69 12.79 -20.53
C LYS A 81 -52.20 11.36 -20.76
N GLU A 82 -52.54 10.79 -21.91
CA GLU A 82 -52.19 9.45 -22.34
C GLU A 82 -50.68 9.33 -22.55
N GLU A 83 -50.07 10.27 -23.29
CA GLU A 83 -48.61 10.32 -23.50
C GLU A 83 -47.86 10.47 -22.17
N PHE A 84 -48.36 11.31 -21.27
CA PHE A 84 -47.75 11.48 -19.94
C PHE A 84 -47.81 10.19 -19.12
N ASN A 85 -48.95 9.50 -19.09
CA ASN A 85 -49.08 8.23 -18.39
C ASN A 85 -48.20 7.13 -19.01
N ALA A 86 -48.03 7.13 -20.34
CA ALA A 86 -47.13 6.22 -21.03
C ALA A 86 -45.65 6.46 -20.64
N LEU A 87 -45.23 7.73 -20.54
CA LEU A 87 -43.90 8.08 -20.03
C LEU A 87 -43.71 7.58 -18.59
N LEU A 88 -44.66 7.84 -17.69
CA LEU A 88 -44.59 7.35 -16.32
C LEU A 88 -44.51 5.82 -16.24
N ALA A 89 -45.23 5.12 -17.10
CA ALA A 89 -45.16 3.66 -17.18
C ALA A 89 -43.78 3.19 -17.66
N SER A 90 -43.20 3.82 -18.69
CA SER A 90 -41.85 3.52 -19.18
C SER A 90 -40.79 3.70 -18.10
N LEU A 91 -40.86 4.81 -17.35
CA LEU A 91 -39.89 5.10 -16.28
C LEU A 91 -40.00 4.13 -15.09
N ARG A 92 -41.21 3.70 -14.71
CA ARG A 92 -41.40 2.65 -13.68
C ARG A 92 -40.89 1.30 -14.15
N ALA A 93 -41.17 0.92 -15.39
CA ALA A 93 -40.67 -0.33 -15.97
C ALA A 93 -39.13 -0.39 -16.01
N ALA A 94 -38.47 0.75 -16.18
CA ALA A 94 -37.01 0.88 -16.14
C ALA A 94 -36.41 0.87 -14.71
N GLY A 95 -37.25 0.92 -13.67
CA GLY A 95 -36.82 1.03 -12.28
C GLY A 95 -36.32 2.43 -11.90
N ILE A 96 -36.65 3.46 -12.68
CA ILE A 96 -36.24 4.86 -12.45
C ILE A 96 -37.18 5.53 -11.44
N LEU A 97 -38.48 5.24 -11.55
CA LEU A 97 -39.50 5.67 -10.59
C LEU A 97 -39.95 4.48 -9.73
N ALA A 98 -40.29 4.75 -8.48
CA ALA A 98 -40.93 3.76 -7.63
C ALA A 98 -42.28 3.34 -8.21
N ASN A 99 -42.60 2.06 -8.07
CA ASN A 99 -43.94 1.56 -8.33
C ASN A 99 -44.88 2.12 -7.24
N ALA A 100 -46.06 2.57 -7.66
CA ALA A 100 -47.14 2.95 -6.75
C ALA A 100 -47.73 1.70 -6.07
#